data_AF-A0A843GFC4-F1
#
_entry.id   AF-A0A843GFC4-F1
#
_cell.length_a   1.000
_cell.length_b   1.000
_cell.length_c   1.000
_cell.angle_alpha   90.00
_cell.angle_beta   90.00
_cell.angle_gamma   90.00
#
_symmetry.space_group_name_H-M   'P 1'
#
loop_
_entity.id
_entity.type
_entity.pdbx_description
1 polymer ?
#
loop_
_entity_poly.entity_id
_entity_poly.type
_entity_poly.pdbx_seq_one_letter_code
_entity_poly.pdbx_strand_id
1 'polypeptide(L)'
;MNRFEEIALHLENVDQSKKEFVLSLLSDFVFYEEKIKELRNYPQYIINPKNPKQQKALPVHKILKDYQAQKNDIAVKILRTLDGEVGEESALMKALSEFND
;
A
#
# COMPACT_ATOMS: atom_id res chain seq x y z
N MET A 1 -16.11 -13.56 -7.49
CA MET A 1 -15.83 -12.31 -6.77
C MET A 1 -14.33 -12.16 -6.68
N ASN A 2 -13.78 -11.07 -7.17
CA ASN A 2 -12.35 -10.79 -7.07
C ASN A 2 -12.02 -10.05 -5.76
N ARG A 3 -10.73 -9.93 -5.44
CA ARG A 3 -10.29 -9.33 -4.16
C ARG A 3 -10.73 -7.87 -3.99
N PHE A 4 -10.82 -7.12 -5.08
CA PHE A 4 -11.32 -5.75 -5.08
C PHE A 4 -12.80 -5.71 -4.71
N GLU A 5 -13.62 -6.53 -5.36
CA GLU A 5 -15.07 -6.63 -5.11
C GLU A 5 -15.35 -7.01 -3.65
N GLU A 6 -14.60 -7.96 -3.09
CA GLU A 6 -14.71 -8.35 -1.67
C GLU A 6 -14.57 -7.16 -0.72
N ILE A 7 -13.55 -6.33 -0.93
CA ILE A 7 -13.27 -5.20 -0.04
C ILE A 7 -14.24 -4.04 -0.32
N ALA A 8 -14.63 -3.83 -1.58
CA ALA A 8 -15.55 -2.77 -1.97
C ALA A 8 -16.96 -2.93 -1.35
N LEU A 9 -17.40 -4.17 -1.09
CA LEU A 9 -18.67 -4.44 -0.38
C LEU A 9 -18.70 -3.84 1.04
N HIS A 10 -17.55 -3.72 1.70
CA HIS A 10 -17.49 -3.12 3.04
C HIS A 10 -17.59 -1.59 3.04
N LEU A 11 -17.64 -0.96 1.86
CA LEU A 11 -17.71 0.50 1.69
C LEU A 11 -19.13 1.01 1.37
N GLU A 12 -20.15 0.18 1.53
CA GLU A 12 -21.54 0.53 1.19
C GLU A 12 -22.07 1.75 1.97
N ASN A 13 -21.71 1.86 3.26
CA ASN A 13 -22.17 2.93 4.16
C ASN A 13 -21.19 4.12 4.25
N VAL A 14 -20.16 4.16 3.40
CA VAL A 14 -19.17 5.26 3.37
C VAL A 14 -19.72 6.39 2.52
N ASP A 15 -19.51 7.64 2.97
CA ASP A 15 -19.84 8.84 2.19
C ASP A 15 -19.28 8.76 0.76
N GLN A 16 -20.07 9.20 -0.23
CA GLN A 16 -19.75 9.02 -1.65
C GLN A 16 -18.38 9.60 -2.03
N SER A 17 -18.03 10.78 -1.50
CA SER A 17 -16.75 11.43 -1.82
C SER A 17 -15.55 10.63 -1.29
N LYS A 18 -15.65 10.14 -0.04
CA LYS A 18 -14.65 9.26 0.57
C LYS A 18 -14.57 7.92 -0.14
N LYS A 19 -15.73 7.37 -0.53
CA LYS A 19 -15.84 6.09 -1.21
C LYS A 19 -15.13 6.10 -2.56
N GLU A 20 -15.32 7.13 -3.38
CA GLU A 20 -14.63 7.27 -4.66
C GLU A 20 -13.10 7.32 -4.50
N PHE A 21 -12.62 8.12 -3.53
CA PHE A 21 -11.19 8.18 -3.22
C PHE A 21 -10.66 6.82 -2.75
N VAL A 22 -11.33 6.17 -1.80
CA VAL A 22 -10.93 4.86 -1.29
C VAL A 22 -10.95 3.79 -2.39
N LEU A 23 -11.94 3.80 -3.28
CA LEU A 23 -12.01 2.83 -4.39
C LEU A 23 -10.83 2.98 -5.35
N SER A 24 -10.38 4.21 -5.63
CA SER A 24 -9.18 4.43 -6.45
C SER A 24 -7.93 3.85 -5.81
N LEU A 25 -7.73 4.08 -4.50
CA LEU A 25 -6.61 3.53 -3.73
C LEU A 25 -6.71 2.00 -3.58
N LEU A 26 -7.92 1.47 -3.50
CA LEU A 26 -8.15 0.03 -3.33
C LEU A 26 -7.66 -0.77 -4.53
N SER A 27 -7.80 -0.24 -5.74
CA SER A 27 -7.26 -0.86 -6.96
C SER A 27 -5.75 -1.08 -6.83
N ASP A 28 -5.01 -0.05 -6.43
CA ASP A 28 -3.57 -0.12 -6.25
C ASP A 28 -3.18 -1.04 -5.09
N PHE A 29 -3.94 -1.01 -3.99
CA PHE A 29 -3.74 -1.92 -2.86
C PHE A 29 -3.83 -3.39 -3.29
N VAL A 30 -4.87 -3.75 -4.06
CA VAL A 30 -5.08 -5.11 -4.56
C VAL A 30 -3.97 -5.51 -5.52
N PHE A 31 -3.57 -4.61 -6.43
CA PHE A 31 -2.43 -4.85 -7.31
C PHE A 31 -1.15 -5.17 -6.54
N TYR A 32 -0.78 -4.37 -5.55
CA TYR A 32 0.41 -4.64 -4.73
C TYR A 32 0.26 -5.91 -3.90
N GLU A 33 -0.93 -6.22 -3.39
CA GLU A 33 -1.20 -7.48 -2.68
C GLU A 33 -0.91 -8.70 -3.56
N GLU A 34 -1.37 -8.69 -4.82
CA GLU A 34 -1.12 -9.76 -5.78
C GLU A 34 0.37 -9.87 -6.13
N LYS A 35 1.05 -8.75 -6.42
CA LYS A 35 2.49 -8.75 -6.72
C LYS A 35 3.36 -9.21 -5.57
N ILE A 36 3.00 -8.86 -4.33
CA ILE A 36 3.68 -9.38 -3.14
C ILE A 36 3.50 -10.90 -3.05
N LYS A 37 2.29 -11.42 -3.34
CA LYS A 37 2.02 -12.86 -3.32
C LYS A 37 2.85 -13.60 -4.38
N GLU A 38 2.97 -13.04 -5.59
CA GLU A 38 3.83 -13.58 -6.65
C GLU A 38 5.31 -13.59 -6.23
N LEU A 39 5.82 -12.46 -5.74
CA LEU A 39 7.24 -12.29 -5.38
C LEU A 39 7.68 -13.18 -4.22
N ARG A 40 6.77 -13.53 -3.30
CA ARG A 40 7.05 -14.46 -2.19
C ARG A 40 7.43 -15.87 -2.64
N ASN A 41 7.07 -16.26 -3.86
CA ASN A 41 7.42 -17.57 -4.42
C ASN A 41 8.88 -17.66 -4.90
N TYR A 42 9.58 -16.53 -5.00
CA TYR A 42 10.96 -16.48 -5.45
C TYR A 42 11.93 -16.50 -4.25
N PRO A 43 13.11 -17.14 -4.40
CA PRO A 43 14.14 -17.07 -3.38
C PRO A 43 14.58 -15.62 -3.19
N GLN A 44 14.66 -15.19 -1.93
CA GLN A 44 15.03 -13.82 -1.57
C GLN A 44 16.51 -13.70 -1.19
N TYR A 45 17.14 -14.82 -0.83
CA TYR A 45 18.52 -14.86 -0.40
C TYR A 45 19.22 -16.07 -0.99
N ILE A 46 20.52 -15.91 -1.28
CA ILE A 46 21.43 -17.02 -1.48
C ILE A 46 22.23 -17.20 -0.20
N ILE A 47 22.18 -18.39 0.37
CA ILE A 47 22.95 -18.76 1.57
C ILE A 47 24.24 -19.43 1.11
N ASN A 48 25.39 -19.01 1.64
CA ASN A 48 26.65 -19.69 1.37
C ASN A 48 26.64 -21.08 2.03
N PRO A 49 26.77 -22.18 1.28
CA PRO A 49 26.70 -23.53 1.83
C PRO A 49 27.85 -23.87 2.79
N LYS A 50 28.99 -23.17 2.68
CA LYS A 50 30.15 -23.34 3.57
C LYS A 50 30.06 -22.48 4.83
N ASN A 51 29.26 -21.41 4.82
CA ASN A 51 29.09 -20.51 5.95
C ASN A 51 27.67 -19.89 5.95
N PRO A 52 26.70 -20.48 6.68
CA PRO A 52 25.31 -20.02 6.70
C PRO A 52 25.10 -18.58 7.22
N LYS A 53 26.09 -18.01 7.92
CA LYS A 53 26.05 -16.60 8.36
C LYS A 53 26.26 -15.61 7.21
N GLN A 54 26.82 -16.07 6.08
CA GLN A 54 26.97 -15.26 4.89
C GLN A 54 25.77 -15.47 3.98
N GLN A 55 24.93 -14.44 3.89
CA GLN A 55 23.74 -14.42 3.04
C GLN A 55 23.81 -13.22 2.10
N LYS A 56 23.47 -13.44 0.83
CA LYS A 56 23.37 -12.38 -0.17
C LYS A 56 21.91 -12.18 -0.52
N ALA A 57 21.41 -10.96 -0.30
CA ALA A 57 20.07 -10.58 -0.75
C ALA A 57 19.99 -10.58 -2.27
N LEU A 58 18.94 -11.19 -2.82
CA LEU A 58 18.60 -11.17 -4.23
C LEU A 58 17.77 -9.93 -4.57
N PRO A 59 17.72 -9.50 -5.85
CA PRO A 59 16.94 -8.33 -6.25
C PRO A 59 15.47 -8.38 -5.81
N VAL A 60 14.87 -9.58 -5.85
CA VAL A 60 13.51 -9.85 -5.38
C VAL A 60 13.27 -9.36 -3.95
N HIS A 61 14.27 -9.50 -3.07
CA HIS A 61 14.15 -9.06 -1.68
C HIS A 61 13.87 -7.55 -1.59
N LYS A 62 14.60 -6.75 -2.39
CA LYS A 62 14.42 -5.30 -2.41
C LYS A 62 13.05 -4.92 -2.98
N ILE A 63 12.67 -5.51 -4.11
CA ILE A 63 11.37 -5.25 -4.76
C ILE A 63 10.23 -5.61 -3.80
N LEU A 64 10.32 -6.75 -3.13
CA LEU A 64 9.30 -7.20 -2.17
C LEU A 64 9.15 -6.20 -1.02
N LYS A 65 10.26 -5.71 -0.46
CA LYS A 65 10.26 -4.71 0.61
C LYS A 65 9.61 -3.40 0.15
N ASP A 66 9.95 -2.94 -1.05
CA ASP A 66 9.40 -1.70 -1.62
C ASP A 66 7.89 -1.84 -1.86
N TYR A 67 7.42 -2.96 -2.42
CA TYR A 67 6.00 -3.21 -2.64
C TYR A 67 5.22 -3.34 -1.33
N GLN A 68 5.81 -3.97 -0.30
CA GLN A 68 5.21 -4.01 1.03
C GLN A 68 5.05 -2.62 1.64
N ALA A 69 6.05 -1.75 1.49
CA ALA A 69 5.96 -0.37 1.95
C ALA A 69 4.84 0.39 1.23
N GLN A 70 4.74 0.28 -0.10
CA GLN A 70 3.67 0.92 -0.88
C GLN A 70 2.28 0.41 -0.48
N LYS A 71 2.11 -0.91 -0.36
CA LYS A 71 0.85 -1.51 0.11
C LYS A 71 0.44 -0.96 1.48
N ASN A 72 1.39 -0.85 2.41
CA ASN A 72 1.12 -0.35 3.75
C ASN A 72 0.76 1.14 3.75
N ASP A 73 1.46 1.96 2.96
CA ASP A 73 1.14 3.40 2.82
C ASP A 73 -0.27 3.60 2.26
N ILE A 74 -0.64 2.85 1.22
CA ILE A 74 -2.00 2.87 0.67
C ILE A 74 -3.03 2.43 1.71
N ALA A 75 -2.76 1.38 2.48
CA ALA A 75 -3.64 0.94 3.56
C ALA A 75 -3.87 2.02 4.61
N VAL A 76 -2.80 2.71 5.03
CA VAL A 76 -2.89 3.82 5.99
C VAL A 76 -3.71 4.97 5.42
N LYS A 77 -3.51 5.33 4.15
CA LYS A 77 -4.31 6.37 3.48
C LYS A 77 -5.79 6.01 3.46
N ILE A 78 -6.13 4.78 3.08
CA ILE A 78 -7.51 4.27 3.09
C ILE A 78 -8.11 4.39 4.50
N LEU A 79 -7.42 3.89 5.53
CA LEU A 79 -7.91 3.93 6.90
C LEU A 79 -8.16 5.37 7.38
N ARG A 80 -7.20 6.28 7.15
CA ARG A 80 -7.36 7.70 7.50
C ARG A 80 -8.53 8.37 6.80
N THR A 81 -8.77 8.05 5.52
CA THR A 81 -9.94 8.56 4.79
C THR A 81 -11.23 8.09 5.43
N LEU A 82 -11.30 6.81 5.81
CA LEU A 82 -12.48 6.21 6.42
C LEU A 82 -12.75 6.77 7.83
N ASP A 83 -11.71 6.92 8.65
CA ASP A 83 -11.78 7.50 10.00
C ASP A 83 -12.11 9.00 9.99
N GLY A 84 -12.06 9.65 8.83
CA GLY A 84 -12.34 11.08 8.68
C GLY A 84 -11.17 11.98 9.10
N GLU A 85 -9.99 11.42 9.34
CA GLU A 85 -8.75 12.16 9.61
C GLU A 85 -8.22 12.93 8.39
N VAL A 86 -8.82 12.76 7.21
CA VAL A 86 -8.50 13.57 6.02
C VAL A 86 -9.08 15.00 6.11
N GLY A 87 -9.73 15.35 7.22
CA GLY A 87 -10.26 16.69 7.50
C GLY A 87 -9.32 17.68 8.19
N GLU A 88 -8.19 17.24 8.77
CA GLU A 88 -7.14 18.18 9.18
C GLU A 88 -6.24 18.40 7.97
N GLU A 89 -6.18 19.64 7.47
CA GLU A 89 -5.33 20.05 6.36
C GLU A 89 -4.00 19.31 6.41
N SER A 90 -3.80 18.40 5.46
CA SER A 90 -2.48 17.83 5.19
C SER A 90 -1.46 18.96 5.23
N ALA A 91 -0.34 18.79 5.95
CA ALA A 91 0.71 19.81 6.03
C ALA A 91 1.13 20.32 4.65
N LEU A 92 0.98 19.48 3.61
CA LEU A 92 1.16 19.85 2.21
C LEU A 92 0.06 20.79 1.68
N MET A 93 -1.22 20.53 2.00
CA MET A 93 -2.34 21.40 1.60
C MET A 93 -2.25 22.76 2.27
N LYS A 94 -1.86 22.81 3.55
CA LYS A 94 -1.62 24.05 4.28
C LYS A 94 -0.45 24.85 3.68
N ALA A 95 0.65 24.17 3.36
CA ALA A 95 1.79 24.82 2.70
C ALA A 95 1.44 25.33 1.29
N LEU A 96 0.55 24.65 0.56
CA LEU A 96 0.09 25.06 -0.77
C LEU A 96 -0.90 26.23 -0.71
N SER A 97 -1.76 26.32 0.30
CA SER A 97 -2.63 27.48 0.52
C SER A 97 -1.82 28.71 0.90
N GLU A 98 -0.82 28.57 1.77
CA GLU A 98 0.09 29.66 2.17
C GLU A 98 0.98 30.17 1.02
N PHE A 99 1.12 29.43 -0.08
CA PHE A 99 1.92 29.84 -1.24
C PHE A 99 1.12 30.62 -2.30
N ASN A 100 -0.21 30.62 -2.19
CA ASN A 100 -1.11 31.27 -3.15
C ASN A 100 -1.67 32.62 -2.65
N ASP A 101 -1.28 33.07 -1.45
CA ASP A 101 -1.54 34.40 -0.88
C ASP A 101 -0.26 35.26 -0.90
#